data_AF-A0A5R9E3S9-F1
#
_entry.id   AF-A0A5R9E3S9-F1
#
_cell.length_a   1.000
_cell.length_b   1.000
_cell.length_c   1.000
_cell.angle_alpha   90.00
_cell.angle_beta   90.00
_cell.angle_gamma   90.00
#
_symmetry.space_group_name_H-M   'P 1'
#
loop_
_entity.id
_entity.type
_entity.pdbx_description
1 polymer ?
#
loop_
_entity_poly.entity_id
_entity_poly.type
_entity_poly.pdbx_seq_one_letter_code
_entity_poly.pdbx_strand_id
1 'polypeptide(L)'
;MGSGKSTLLAALSRAVQDPMYGRWSMWPEDHASKKFLSDLAHILYRDRTFPMATLTEQRPVRFTLAGDLTGTRFSRAGRRRWRRGADRGRDLTEFKVTLRDLPGEAFDLHSQTGAALGGKLIKDLGASRAMVYVVDPVREWQVNGDDGPVGDDARQNADFFTDVLAGVATEVNMRGEREGNLLPHSIAVCLAKFDDDRVFRFACEQGNVRLNPRTGQPEVMDAKRLFDGLCQAFPHGSLREIKQQIELFFAPERVGYFVCSAVGFWVDPERGFDFENPSLVNPVDDAVRFVAPPQPVNILEPFLFLRGVGPQQS
;
A
#
# COMPACT_ATOMS: atom_id res chain seq x y z
N MET A 1 -16.02 5.46 -4.74
CA MET A 1 -14.66 5.71 -4.21
C MET A 1 -13.73 4.61 -4.69
N GLY A 2 -12.51 4.94 -5.14
CA GLY A 2 -11.52 3.96 -5.59
C GLY A 2 -10.74 3.32 -4.43
N SER A 3 -9.90 2.32 -4.76
CA SER A 3 -9.10 1.56 -3.78
C SER A 3 -7.95 2.34 -3.10
N GLY A 4 -7.82 3.64 -3.38
CA GLY A 4 -6.82 4.51 -2.73
C GLY A 4 -5.43 4.54 -3.37
N LYS A 5 -5.20 3.89 -4.52
CA LYS A 5 -3.89 3.83 -5.21
C LYS A 5 -3.29 5.21 -5.48
N SER A 6 -4.03 6.10 -6.16
CA SER A 6 -3.54 7.45 -6.51
C SER A 6 -3.26 8.29 -5.26
N THR A 7 -4.09 8.15 -4.22
CA THR A 7 -3.88 8.80 -2.92
C THR A 7 -2.62 8.27 -2.23
N LEU A 8 -2.35 6.96 -2.28
CA LEU A 8 -1.12 6.36 -1.74
C LEU A 8 0.14 6.91 -2.41
N LEU A 9 0.09 7.13 -3.74
CA LEU A 9 1.21 7.74 -4.47
C LEU A 9 1.45 9.18 -4.10
N ALA A 10 0.37 9.96 -3.99
CA ALA A 10 0.45 11.32 -3.46
C ALA A 10 1.09 11.29 -2.06
N ALA A 11 0.62 10.37 -1.21
CA ALA A 11 1.11 10.19 0.15
C ALA A 11 2.61 9.88 0.24
N LEU A 12 3.12 9.08 -0.70
CA LEU A 12 4.54 8.71 -0.76
C LEU A 12 5.46 9.93 -0.87
N SER A 13 5.05 10.97 -1.61
CA SER A 13 5.85 12.19 -1.79
C SER A 13 6.11 12.95 -0.48
N ARG A 14 5.23 12.80 0.52
CA ARG A 14 5.40 13.34 1.87
C ARG A 14 6.08 12.35 2.80
N ALA A 15 5.77 11.05 2.68
CA ALA A 15 6.37 10.01 3.51
C ALA A 15 7.90 9.97 3.40
N VAL A 16 8.45 10.21 2.20
CA VAL A 16 9.90 10.31 1.99
C VAL A 16 10.54 11.52 2.69
N GLN A 17 9.76 12.49 3.16
CA GLN A 17 10.28 13.65 3.90
C GLN A 17 10.31 13.39 5.41
N ASP A 18 9.80 12.25 5.89
CA ASP A 18 9.77 11.94 7.32
C ASP A 18 11.18 11.56 7.83
N PRO A 19 11.75 12.31 8.78
CA PRO A 19 13.09 12.04 9.33
C PRO A 19 13.23 10.65 9.96
N MET A 20 12.14 10.00 10.35
CA MET A 20 12.14 8.63 10.87
C MET A 20 12.84 7.64 9.92
N TYR A 21 12.71 7.84 8.61
CA TYR A 21 13.29 6.95 7.62
C TYR A 21 14.69 7.36 7.18
N GLY A 22 15.25 8.44 7.75
CA GLY A 22 16.52 9.01 7.33
C GLY A 22 16.33 10.06 6.24
N ARG A 23 17.31 10.19 5.34
CA ARG A 23 17.26 11.19 4.26
C ARG A 23 16.89 10.52 2.96
N TRP A 24 15.69 10.80 2.45
CA TRP A 24 15.20 10.25 1.19
C TRP A 24 14.99 11.33 0.13
N SER A 25 15.04 10.91 -1.12
CA SER A 25 14.72 11.72 -2.28
C SER A 25 13.98 10.86 -3.29
N MET A 26 12.98 11.48 -3.93
CA MET A 26 12.21 10.89 -5.01
C MET A 26 12.53 11.62 -6.31
N TRP A 27 13.08 10.90 -7.28
CA TRP A 27 13.53 11.44 -8.56
C TRP A 27 12.65 10.91 -9.68
N PRO A 28 11.77 11.73 -10.28
CA PRO A 28 11.03 11.33 -11.47
C PRO A 28 11.98 11.03 -12.63
N GLU A 29 11.74 9.94 -13.37
CA GLU A 29 12.63 9.53 -14.47
C GLU A 29 12.29 10.21 -15.80
N ASP A 30 11.10 10.83 -15.91
CA ASP A 30 10.69 11.59 -17.08
C ASP A 30 9.75 12.77 -16.72
N HIS A 31 9.56 13.69 -17.66
CA HIS A 31 8.73 14.88 -17.46
C HIS A 31 7.25 14.57 -17.21
N ALA A 32 6.73 13.47 -17.80
CA ALA A 32 5.35 13.07 -17.58
C ALA A 32 5.14 12.59 -16.15
N SER A 33 6.04 11.75 -15.64
CA SER A 33 6.07 11.26 -14.26
C SER A 33 6.27 12.41 -13.27
N LYS A 34 7.15 13.38 -13.58
CA LYS A 34 7.32 14.59 -12.78
C LYS A 34 6.02 15.38 -12.66
N LYS A 35 5.37 15.66 -13.79
CA LYS A 35 4.11 16.41 -13.81
C LYS A 35 3.04 15.66 -13.01
N PHE A 36 2.86 14.37 -13.28
CA PHE A 36 1.85 13.56 -12.61
C PHE A 36 2.04 13.51 -11.08
N LEU A 37 3.25 13.22 -10.60
CA LEU A 37 3.54 13.19 -9.17
C LEU A 37 3.35 14.56 -8.51
N SER A 38 3.74 15.64 -9.22
CA SER A 38 3.53 17.02 -8.74
C SER A 38 2.05 17.39 -8.66
N ASP A 39 1.25 17.00 -9.64
CA ASP A 39 -0.20 17.27 -9.67
C ASP A 39 -0.89 16.52 -8.52
N LEU A 40 -0.57 15.25 -8.33
CA LEU A 40 -1.09 14.44 -7.21
C LEU A 40 -0.74 15.05 -5.84
N ALA A 41 0.51 15.47 -5.65
CA ALA A 41 0.95 16.11 -4.42
C ALA A 41 0.27 17.47 -4.21
N HIS A 42 0.06 18.25 -5.27
CA HIS A 42 -0.66 19.52 -5.21
C HIS A 42 -2.10 19.31 -4.73
N ILE A 43 -2.83 18.37 -5.35
CA ILE A 43 -4.22 18.07 -4.99
C ILE A 43 -4.31 17.65 -3.52
N LEU A 44 -3.47 16.69 -3.09
CA LEU A 44 -3.58 16.14 -1.74
C LEU A 44 -3.13 17.13 -0.65
N TYR A 45 -1.99 17.80 -0.83
CA TYR A 45 -1.38 18.61 0.23
C TYR A 45 -1.75 20.08 0.20
N ARG A 46 -2.01 20.63 -0.99
CA ARG A 46 -2.33 22.05 -1.16
C ARG A 46 -3.82 22.28 -1.29
N ASP A 47 -4.48 21.56 -2.18
CA ASP A 47 -5.93 21.71 -2.39
C ASP A 47 -6.73 21.01 -1.29
N ARG A 48 -6.08 20.09 -0.56
CA ARG A 48 -6.64 19.33 0.59
C ARG A 48 -7.90 18.56 0.21
N THR A 49 -7.85 17.96 -0.97
CA THR A 49 -8.91 17.11 -1.53
C THR A 49 -8.33 15.78 -1.98
N PHE A 50 -9.19 14.79 -2.15
CA PHE A 50 -8.78 13.52 -2.72
C PHE A 50 -8.57 13.64 -4.23
N PRO A 51 -7.50 13.03 -4.79
CA PRO A 51 -7.36 12.92 -6.24
C PRO A 51 -8.53 12.10 -6.82
N MET A 52 -9.00 12.53 -7.99
CA MET A 52 -10.05 11.82 -8.72
C MET A 52 -9.59 10.40 -9.07
N ALA A 53 -10.53 9.45 -9.04
CA ALA A 53 -10.25 8.08 -9.45
C ALA A 53 -9.76 8.05 -10.92
N THR A 54 -8.78 7.20 -11.20
CA THR A 54 -8.22 7.05 -12.53
C THR A 54 -9.25 6.45 -13.49
N LEU A 55 -9.70 7.25 -14.46
CA LEU A 55 -10.72 6.87 -15.44
C LEU A 55 -10.15 6.34 -16.77
N THR A 56 -8.86 6.58 -17.05
CA THR A 56 -8.18 6.16 -18.29
C THR A 56 -6.76 5.67 -17.98
N GLU A 57 -6.19 4.82 -18.85
CA GLU A 57 -4.78 4.39 -18.69
C GLU A 57 -3.88 5.63 -18.66
N GLN A 58 -3.24 5.85 -17.52
CA GLN A 58 -2.16 6.81 -17.44
C GLN A 58 -0.86 6.17 -17.92
N ARG A 59 0.01 6.99 -18.53
CA ARG A 59 1.38 6.53 -18.82
C ARG A 59 2.02 6.01 -17.53
N PRO A 60 2.78 4.90 -17.58
CA PRO A 60 3.46 4.40 -16.40
C PRO A 60 4.32 5.49 -15.78
N VAL A 61 4.14 5.67 -14.47
CA VAL A 61 4.84 6.66 -13.66
C VAL A 61 6.14 6.01 -13.20
N ARG A 62 7.25 6.62 -13.56
CA ARG A 62 8.59 6.11 -13.26
C ARG A 62 9.33 7.08 -12.37
N PHE A 63 9.83 6.58 -11.25
CA PHE A 63 10.64 7.35 -10.33
C PHE A 63 11.63 6.45 -9.59
N THR A 64 12.73 7.06 -9.17
CA THR A 64 13.73 6.44 -8.31
C THR A 64 13.56 6.96 -6.89
N LEU A 65 13.47 6.05 -5.93
CA LEU A 65 13.57 6.34 -4.51
C LEU A 65 15.00 6.07 -4.06
N ALA A 66 15.69 7.10 -3.57
CA ALA A 66 17.05 7.01 -3.05
C ALA A 66 17.08 7.49 -1.59
N GLY A 67 17.67 6.68 -0.71
CA GLY A 67 17.65 6.91 0.73
C GLY A 67 18.98 6.63 1.41
N ASP A 68 19.31 7.43 2.41
CA ASP A 68 20.35 7.15 3.40
C ASP A 68 19.68 6.74 4.72
N LEU A 69 19.81 5.45 5.04
CA LEU A 69 19.23 4.83 6.23
C LEU A 69 20.16 4.91 7.46
N THR A 70 21.33 5.54 7.33
CA THR A 70 22.34 5.58 8.39
C THR A 70 21.74 6.17 9.68
N GLY A 71 21.88 5.44 10.78
CA GLY A 71 21.39 5.87 12.10
C GLY A 71 19.88 5.69 12.34
N THR A 72 19.14 5.13 11.37
CA THR A 72 17.71 4.81 11.52
C THR A 72 17.49 3.39 12.05
N ARG A 73 16.28 3.09 12.54
CA ARG A 73 15.86 1.72 12.91
C ARG A 73 15.93 0.73 11.74
N PHE A 74 15.95 1.24 10.51
CA PHE A 74 15.99 0.47 9.28
C PHE A 74 17.41 0.17 8.81
N SER A 75 18.44 0.65 9.51
CA SER A 75 19.82 0.44 9.09
C SER A 75 20.26 -1.03 9.22
N ARG A 76 20.84 -1.56 8.15
CA ARG A 76 21.47 -2.88 8.05
C ARG A 76 22.75 -3.00 8.88
N ALA A 77 23.35 -1.89 9.28
CA ALA A 77 24.57 -1.86 10.09
C ALA A 77 24.39 -2.54 11.46
N GLY A 78 23.17 -2.52 12.03
CA GLY A 78 22.85 -3.22 13.27
C GLY A 78 22.94 -4.75 13.19
N ARG A 79 22.76 -5.35 11.99
CA ARG A 79 22.86 -6.81 11.76
C ARG A 79 24.31 -7.30 11.61
N ARG A 80 25.31 -6.40 11.49
CA ARG A 80 26.72 -6.74 11.23
C ARG A 80 27.64 -6.60 12.46
N ARG A 81 27.12 -6.70 13.69
CA ARG A 81 27.91 -6.54 14.94
C ARG A 81 29.04 -7.55 15.17
N TRP A 82 29.23 -8.54 14.28
CA TRP A 82 30.23 -9.60 14.42
C TRP A 82 31.41 -9.52 13.44
N ARG A 83 31.52 -8.46 12.62
CA ARG A 83 32.74 -8.21 11.83
C ARG A 83 33.48 -6.99 12.38
N ARG A 84 34.46 -7.25 13.25
CA ARG A 84 35.49 -6.26 13.64
C ARG A 84 36.09 -5.65 12.37
N GLY A 85 35.97 -4.34 12.21
CA GLY A 85 36.66 -3.59 11.16
C GLY A 85 35.85 -3.23 9.91
N ALA A 86 34.54 -3.53 9.84
CA ALA A 86 33.73 -3.00 8.75
C ALA A 86 33.46 -1.51 9.00
N ASP A 87 33.99 -0.67 8.12
CA ASP A 87 33.76 0.76 8.01
C ASP A 87 32.29 1.11 8.34
N ARG A 88 32.04 2.19 9.08
CA ARG A 88 30.69 2.74 9.32
C ARG A 88 30.18 3.39 8.03
N GLY A 89 30.19 2.62 6.94
CA GLY A 89 29.77 3.05 5.62
C GLY A 89 28.31 3.47 5.65
N ARG A 90 28.00 4.51 4.88
CA ARG A 90 26.63 4.98 4.69
C ARG A 90 25.74 3.83 4.22
N ASP A 91 24.60 3.65 4.86
CA ASP A 91 23.62 2.64 4.46
C ASP A 91 22.70 3.21 3.37
N LEU A 92 23.28 3.37 2.18
CA LEU A 92 22.58 3.87 1.02
C LEU A 92 21.74 2.77 0.40
N THR A 93 20.52 3.12 0.01
CA THR A 93 19.61 2.26 -0.75
C THR A 93 18.96 3.07 -1.85
N GLU A 94 18.70 2.43 -2.97
CA GLU A 94 18.02 3.03 -4.11
C GLU A 94 17.09 1.98 -4.69
N PHE A 95 15.92 2.32 -5.21
CA PHE A 95 15.17 1.45 -6.12
C PHE A 95 14.34 2.25 -7.10
N LYS A 96 14.22 1.68 -8.29
CA LYS A 96 13.37 2.16 -9.36
C LYS A 96 11.97 1.62 -9.16
N VAL A 97 11.01 2.51 -9.12
CA VAL A 97 9.59 2.19 -9.08
C VAL A 97 9.01 2.53 -10.45
N THR A 98 8.46 1.53 -11.11
CA THR A 98 7.55 1.74 -12.23
C THR A 98 6.17 1.37 -11.74
N LEU A 99 5.30 2.36 -11.67
CA LEU A 99 3.92 2.17 -11.26
C LEU A 99 2.99 2.43 -12.43
N ARG A 100 2.00 1.55 -12.61
CA ARG A 100 0.84 1.81 -13.44
C ARG A 100 -0.35 2.04 -12.55
N ASP A 101 -0.87 3.26 -12.55
CA ASP A 101 -2.18 3.54 -12.00
C ASP A 101 -3.22 3.25 -13.09
N LEU A 102 -3.88 2.09 -12.98
CA LEU A 102 -4.88 1.63 -13.94
C LEU A 102 -6.29 1.77 -13.33
N PRO A 103 -7.32 2.02 -14.18
CA PRO A 103 -8.71 1.93 -13.74
C PRO A 103 -8.98 0.53 -13.17
N GLY A 104 -9.93 0.42 -12.23
CA GLY A 104 -10.28 -0.86 -11.60
C GLY A 104 -10.64 -1.95 -12.62
N GLU A 105 -11.36 -1.57 -13.67
CA GLU A 105 -11.74 -2.45 -14.79
C GLU A 105 -10.54 -3.04 -15.55
N ALA A 106 -9.35 -2.43 -15.51
CA ALA A 106 -8.17 -3.00 -16.17
C ALA A 106 -7.69 -4.30 -15.51
N PHE A 107 -8.07 -4.53 -14.24
CA PHE A 107 -7.79 -5.77 -13.51
C PHE A 107 -8.84 -6.84 -13.77
N ASP A 108 -9.96 -6.47 -14.40
CA ASP A 108 -10.96 -7.38 -14.92
C ASP A 108 -10.57 -7.88 -16.30
N LEU A 109 -9.86 -9.02 -16.38
CA LEU A 109 -9.41 -9.59 -17.65
C LEU A 109 -10.54 -9.99 -18.61
N HIS A 110 -11.78 -10.06 -18.11
CA HIS A 110 -12.96 -10.35 -18.92
C HIS A 110 -13.68 -9.09 -19.43
N SER A 111 -13.33 -7.91 -18.91
CA SER A 111 -13.86 -6.63 -19.40
C SER A 111 -13.17 -6.21 -20.70
N GLN A 112 -13.79 -5.27 -21.45
CA GLN A 112 -13.15 -4.66 -22.62
C GLN A 112 -11.83 -3.96 -22.26
N THR A 113 -11.80 -3.27 -21.12
CA THR A 113 -10.62 -2.57 -20.61
C THR A 113 -9.49 -3.54 -20.25
N GLY A 114 -9.80 -4.65 -19.57
CA GLY A 114 -8.81 -5.68 -19.23
C GLY A 114 -8.37 -6.51 -20.42
N ALA A 115 -9.23 -6.76 -21.42
CA ALA A 115 -8.80 -7.39 -22.67
C ALA A 115 -7.76 -6.53 -23.41
N ALA A 116 -7.90 -5.20 -23.36
CA ALA A 116 -6.95 -4.26 -23.97
C ALA A 116 -5.65 -4.10 -23.16
N LEU A 117 -5.73 -4.05 -21.83
CA LEU A 117 -4.61 -3.66 -20.96
C LEU A 117 -3.97 -4.81 -20.18
N GLY A 118 -4.70 -5.89 -19.96
CA GLY A 118 -4.36 -6.99 -19.06
C GLY A 118 -3.09 -7.73 -19.46
N GLY A 119 -2.90 -8.02 -20.75
CA GLY A 119 -1.67 -8.69 -21.22
C GLY A 119 -0.40 -7.90 -20.93
N LYS A 120 -0.46 -6.56 -21.07
CA LYS A 120 0.66 -5.66 -20.74
C LYS A 120 0.89 -5.59 -19.23
N LEU A 121 -0.19 -5.50 -18.45
CA LEU A 121 -0.14 -5.55 -16.98
C LEU A 121 0.55 -6.84 -16.49
N ILE A 122 0.10 -8.00 -16.97
CA ILE A 122 0.66 -9.31 -16.62
C ILE A 122 2.15 -9.38 -16.98
N LYS A 123 2.51 -8.96 -18.19
CA LYS A 123 3.91 -8.97 -18.64
C LYS A 123 4.83 -8.12 -17.77
N ASP A 124 4.36 -6.93 -17.37
CA ASP A 124 5.12 -6.02 -16.53
C ASP A 124 5.22 -6.53 -15.09
N LEU A 125 4.14 -7.06 -14.52
CA LEU A 125 4.16 -7.69 -13.20
C LEU A 125 5.06 -8.93 -13.19
N GLY A 126 5.01 -9.77 -14.22
CA GLY A 126 5.90 -10.91 -14.39
C GLY A 126 7.38 -10.49 -14.49
N ALA A 127 7.69 -9.34 -15.12
CA ALA A 127 9.04 -8.79 -15.18
C ALA A 127 9.49 -8.03 -13.92
N SER A 128 8.56 -7.69 -13.04
CA SER A 128 8.87 -6.99 -11.79
C SER A 128 9.60 -7.91 -10.82
N ARG A 129 10.35 -7.34 -9.88
CA ARG A 129 10.94 -8.09 -8.75
C ARG A 129 10.02 -8.13 -7.53
N ALA A 130 9.06 -7.20 -7.49
CA ALA A 130 8.31 -6.87 -6.30
C ALA A 130 6.96 -6.27 -6.67
N MET A 131 5.95 -6.56 -5.84
CA MET A 131 4.57 -6.12 -6.03
C MET A 131 4.07 -5.40 -4.77
N VAL A 132 3.31 -4.33 -4.97
CA VAL A 132 2.53 -3.68 -3.91
C VAL A 132 1.07 -3.96 -4.20
N TYR A 133 0.41 -4.70 -3.33
CA TYR A 133 -1.01 -4.99 -3.43
C TYR A 133 -1.78 -4.11 -2.44
N VAL A 134 -2.58 -3.17 -2.96
CA VAL A 134 -3.34 -2.23 -2.15
C VAL A 134 -4.75 -2.76 -1.96
N VAL A 135 -5.03 -3.22 -0.75
CA VAL A 135 -6.33 -3.74 -0.33
C VAL A 135 -7.15 -2.60 0.25
N ASP A 136 -8.39 -2.45 -0.21
CA ASP A 136 -9.36 -1.53 0.37
C ASP A 136 -10.33 -2.32 1.26
N PRO A 137 -10.03 -2.49 2.56
CA PRO A 137 -10.81 -3.36 3.45
C PRO A 137 -12.24 -2.84 3.64
N VAL A 138 -12.46 -1.53 3.46
CA VAL A 138 -13.78 -0.89 3.53
C VAL A 138 -14.80 -1.57 2.61
N ARG A 139 -14.34 -2.09 1.46
CA ARG A 139 -15.20 -2.82 0.52
C ARG A 139 -15.82 -4.07 1.12
N GLU A 140 -15.16 -4.72 2.07
CA GLU A 140 -15.72 -5.92 2.72
C GLU A 140 -17.00 -5.60 3.47
N TRP A 141 -17.06 -4.48 4.21
CA TRP A 141 -18.32 -4.04 4.84
C TRP A 141 -19.38 -3.63 3.81
N GLN A 142 -18.98 -3.04 2.69
CA GLN A 142 -19.93 -2.57 1.66
C GLN A 142 -20.59 -3.70 0.87
N VAL A 143 -19.90 -4.82 0.70
CA VAL A 143 -20.36 -5.95 -0.12
C VAL A 143 -20.81 -7.13 0.73
N ASN A 144 -20.17 -7.35 1.88
CA ASN A 144 -20.35 -8.53 2.73
C ASN A 144 -20.87 -8.19 4.14
N GLY A 145 -21.25 -6.93 4.40
CA GLY A 145 -21.83 -6.50 5.68
C GLY A 145 -23.30 -6.90 5.87
N ASP A 146 -23.87 -6.50 7.00
CA ASP A 146 -25.24 -6.87 7.43
C ASP A 146 -26.34 -6.46 6.42
N ASP A 147 -26.09 -5.42 5.62
CA ASP A 147 -27.01 -4.94 4.56
C ASP A 147 -26.98 -5.81 3.28
N GLY A 148 -26.17 -6.87 3.25
CA GLY A 148 -26.05 -7.80 2.13
C GLY A 148 -25.29 -7.23 0.92
N PRO A 149 -25.09 -8.03 -0.14
CA PRO A 149 -24.44 -7.56 -1.35
C PRO A 149 -25.30 -6.46 -2.00
N VAL A 150 -24.74 -5.26 -2.08
CA VAL A 150 -25.34 -4.14 -2.83
C VAL A 150 -25.15 -4.38 -4.34
N GLY A 151 -25.97 -5.27 -4.91
CA GLY A 151 -26.17 -5.41 -6.37
C GLY A 151 -25.74 -6.75 -7.00
N ASP A 152 -26.37 -7.05 -8.14
CA ASP A 152 -26.25 -8.31 -8.94
C ASP A 152 -24.91 -8.50 -9.69
N ASP A 153 -23.90 -7.63 -9.53
CA ASP A 153 -22.68 -7.66 -10.36
C ASP A 153 -21.38 -7.32 -9.60
N ALA A 154 -21.30 -7.68 -8.32
CA ALA A 154 -20.13 -7.35 -7.50
C ALA A 154 -19.04 -8.43 -7.58
N ARG A 155 -18.34 -8.54 -8.72
CA ARG A 155 -17.08 -9.31 -8.75
C ARG A 155 -16.17 -8.84 -7.61
N GLN A 156 -15.72 -9.81 -6.81
CA GLN A 156 -15.03 -9.55 -5.57
C GLN A 156 -13.56 -9.19 -5.85
N ASN A 157 -12.86 -8.57 -4.89
CA ASN A 157 -11.43 -8.28 -5.06
C ASN A 157 -10.62 -9.56 -5.36
N ALA A 158 -11.11 -10.71 -4.90
CA ALA A 158 -10.53 -12.03 -5.13
C ALA A 158 -10.52 -12.40 -6.62
N ASP A 159 -11.60 -12.17 -7.37
CA ASP A 159 -11.68 -12.51 -8.79
C ASP A 159 -10.56 -11.81 -9.59
N PHE A 160 -10.44 -10.49 -9.40
CA PHE A 160 -9.38 -9.70 -10.06
C PHE A 160 -7.98 -10.13 -9.63
N PHE A 161 -7.79 -10.44 -8.36
CA PHE A 161 -6.49 -10.86 -7.83
C PHE A 161 -6.09 -12.23 -8.40
N THR A 162 -7.00 -13.20 -8.38
CA THR A 162 -6.79 -14.56 -8.87
C THR A 162 -6.45 -14.56 -10.36
N ASP A 163 -7.21 -13.83 -11.18
CA ASP A 163 -6.98 -13.75 -12.63
C ASP A 163 -5.61 -13.16 -12.98
N VAL A 164 -5.27 -12.03 -12.34
CA VAL A 164 -3.98 -11.36 -12.57
C VAL A 164 -2.82 -12.23 -12.07
N LEU A 165 -2.94 -12.86 -10.90
CA LEU A 165 -1.90 -13.71 -10.33
C LEU A 165 -1.68 -14.98 -11.18
N ALA A 166 -2.75 -15.59 -11.68
CA ALA A 166 -2.66 -16.73 -12.60
C ALA A 166 -1.95 -16.36 -13.91
N GLY A 167 -2.25 -15.17 -14.45
CA GLY A 167 -1.55 -14.61 -15.61
C GLY A 167 -0.06 -14.41 -15.34
N VAL A 168 0.29 -13.82 -14.19
CA VAL A 168 1.68 -13.61 -13.78
C VAL A 168 2.42 -14.95 -13.60
N ALA A 169 1.81 -15.94 -12.94
CA ALA A 169 2.39 -17.26 -12.77
C ALA A 169 2.66 -17.93 -14.12
N THR A 170 1.75 -17.78 -15.07
CA THR A 170 1.93 -18.27 -16.45
C THR A 170 3.12 -17.59 -17.12
N GLU A 171 3.21 -16.26 -17.07
CA GLU A 171 4.30 -15.49 -17.66
C GLU A 171 5.67 -15.87 -17.07
N VAL A 172 5.76 -16.00 -15.75
CA VAL A 172 6.99 -16.40 -15.04
C VAL A 172 7.40 -17.83 -15.41
N ASN A 173 6.42 -18.74 -15.51
CA ASN A 173 6.68 -20.10 -15.94
C ASN A 173 7.18 -20.15 -17.39
N MET A 174 6.58 -19.37 -18.30
CA MET A 174 7.04 -19.26 -19.70
C MET A 174 8.47 -18.75 -19.82
N ARG A 175 8.92 -17.90 -18.88
CA ARG A 175 10.29 -17.40 -18.82
C ARG A 175 11.28 -18.35 -18.13
N GLY A 176 10.78 -19.42 -17.50
CA GLY A 176 11.62 -20.35 -16.74
C GLY A 176 12.18 -19.76 -15.44
N GLU A 177 11.55 -18.71 -14.89
CA GLU A 177 12.02 -17.95 -13.74
C GLU A 177 11.41 -18.41 -12.40
N ARG A 178 10.64 -19.50 -12.41
CA ARG A 178 9.98 -20.03 -11.20
C ARG A 178 10.96 -20.66 -10.22
N GLU A 179 10.69 -20.50 -8.93
CA GLU A 179 11.42 -21.16 -7.85
C GLU A 179 10.56 -22.31 -7.30
N GLY A 180 10.65 -23.48 -7.95
CA GLY A 180 9.78 -24.61 -7.65
C GLY A 180 8.32 -24.30 -8.01
N ASN A 181 7.44 -24.26 -7.01
CA ASN A 181 6.02 -23.88 -7.15
C ASN A 181 5.76 -22.41 -6.78
N LEU A 182 6.81 -21.65 -6.43
CA LEU A 182 6.70 -20.29 -5.94
C LEU A 182 7.12 -19.28 -7.01
N LEU A 183 6.51 -18.10 -6.95
CA LEU A 183 6.91 -16.91 -7.67
C LEU A 183 8.22 -16.35 -7.08
N PRO A 184 9.13 -15.83 -7.94
CA PRO A 184 10.37 -15.20 -7.48
C PRO A 184 10.13 -13.84 -6.81
N HIS A 185 8.92 -13.30 -6.88
CA HIS A 185 8.53 -11.97 -6.44
C HIS A 185 8.47 -11.83 -4.91
N SER A 186 8.72 -10.61 -4.43
CA SER A 186 8.27 -10.18 -3.09
C SER A 186 6.97 -9.39 -3.19
N ILE A 187 6.08 -9.52 -2.22
CA ILE A 187 4.78 -8.83 -2.20
C ILE A 187 4.56 -8.11 -0.88
N ALA A 188 4.17 -6.84 -0.96
CA ALA A 188 3.71 -6.05 0.17
C ALA A 188 2.18 -5.89 0.09
N VAL A 189 1.45 -6.52 1.00
CA VAL A 189 0.00 -6.43 1.15
C VAL A 189 -0.31 -5.23 2.05
N CYS A 190 -0.86 -4.18 1.45
CA CYS A 190 -1.15 -2.92 2.12
C CYS A 190 -2.66 -2.78 2.34
N LEU A 191 -3.11 -2.98 3.58
CA LEU A 191 -4.45 -2.60 4.03
C LEU A 191 -4.53 -1.07 4.06
N ALA A 192 -5.18 -0.48 3.07
CA ALA A 192 -5.34 0.96 2.95
C ALA A 192 -6.51 1.49 3.79
N LYS A 193 -6.62 2.82 3.83
CA LYS A 193 -7.72 3.56 4.50
C LYS A 193 -7.86 3.20 5.98
N PHE A 194 -6.73 3.10 6.68
CA PHE A 194 -6.79 2.92 8.14
C PHE A 194 -7.51 4.07 8.84
N ASP A 195 -7.57 5.25 8.22
CA ASP A 195 -8.34 6.42 8.64
C ASP A 195 -9.87 6.30 8.47
N ASP A 196 -10.39 5.28 7.78
CA ASP A 196 -11.84 5.00 7.76
C ASP A 196 -12.26 4.48 9.12
N ASP A 197 -13.34 5.06 9.68
CA ASP A 197 -13.80 4.77 11.03
C ASP A 197 -14.07 3.26 11.24
N ARG A 198 -14.62 2.55 10.26
CA ARG A 198 -14.87 1.10 10.40
C ARG A 198 -13.57 0.31 10.55
N VAL A 199 -12.56 0.65 9.76
CA VAL A 199 -11.26 -0.03 9.78
C VAL A 199 -10.53 0.28 11.08
N PHE A 200 -10.55 1.55 11.50
CA PHE A 200 -9.94 2.02 12.74
C PHE A 200 -10.58 1.37 13.97
N ARG A 201 -11.91 1.42 14.08
CA ARG A 201 -12.67 0.86 15.21
C ARG A 201 -12.49 -0.65 15.29
N PHE A 202 -12.54 -1.35 14.16
CA PHE A 202 -12.26 -2.79 14.13
C PHE A 202 -10.86 -3.14 14.66
N ALA A 203 -9.83 -2.36 14.30
CA ALA A 203 -8.48 -2.56 14.85
C ALA A 203 -8.41 -2.27 16.37
N CYS A 204 -9.14 -1.26 16.85
CA CYS A 204 -9.25 -0.92 18.27
C CYS A 204 -9.92 -2.04 19.07
N GLU A 205 -11.03 -2.59 18.58
CA GLU A 205 -11.76 -3.71 19.20
C GLU A 205 -10.89 -4.96 19.37
N GLN A 206 -9.94 -5.19 18.46
CA GLN A 206 -8.96 -6.25 18.58
C GLN A 206 -7.82 -5.96 19.57
N GLY A 207 -7.79 -4.76 20.16
CA GLY A 207 -6.67 -4.28 20.96
C GLY A 207 -5.37 -4.22 20.14
N ASN A 208 -5.46 -3.92 18.85
CA ASN A 208 -4.34 -3.96 17.90
C ASN A 208 -3.84 -2.55 17.50
N VAL A 209 -4.24 -1.51 18.23
CA VAL A 209 -3.87 -0.12 17.98
C VAL A 209 -3.04 0.42 19.14
N ARG A 210 -2.02 1.23 18.81
CA ARG A 210 -1.26 2.05 19.76
C ARG A 210 -1.04 3.44 19.19
N LEU A 211 -0.75 4.42 20.04
CA LEU A 211 -0.31 5.74 19.56
C LEU A 211 1.19 5.75 19.29
N ASN A 212 1.59 6.30 18.16
CA ASN A 212 2.99 6.57 17.85
C ASN A 212 3.50 7.67 18.80
N PRO A 213 4.56 7.41 19.59
CA PRO A 213 5.03 8.38 20.60
C PRO A 213 5.64 9.66 20.00
N ARG A 214 6.01 9.65 18.71
CA ARG A 214 6.58 10.81 18.01
C ARG A 214 5.49 11.68 17.38
N THR A 215 4.48 11.08 16.77
CA THR A 215 3.47 11.82 16.00
C THR A 215 2.13 11.94 16.71
N GLY A 216 1.89 11.15 17.76
CA GLY A 216 0.58 11.02 18.40
C GLY A 216 -0.45 10.27 17.56
N GLN A 217 -0.13 9.89 16.32
CA GLN A 217 -1.06 9.20 15.44
C GLN A 217 -1.24 7.73 15.84
N PRO A 218 -2.44 7.15 15.64
CA PRO A 218 -2.64 5.73 15.83
C PRO A 218 -1.88 4.92 14.77
N GLU A 219 -1.34 3.78 15.21
CA GLU A 219 -0.68 2.78 14.40
C GLU A 219 -1.16 1.39 14.80
N VAL A 220 -1.26 0.52 13.80
CA VAL A 220 -1.52 -0.90 14.05
C VAL A 220 -0.24 -1.58 14.53
N MET A 221 -0.35 -2.36 15.60
CA MET A 221 0.79 -3.08 16.19
C MET A 221 1.19 -4.30 15.35
N ASP A 222 0.21 -5.03 14.84
CA ASP A 222 0.39 -6.21 14.00
C ASP A 222 -0.55 -6.16 12.79
N ALA A 223 0.01 -5.80 11.63
CA ALA A 223 -0.74 -5.69 10.38
C ALA A 223 -1.30 -7.03 9.90
N LYS A 224 -0.57 -8.13 10.12
CA LYS A 224 -1.02 -9.47 9.73
C LYS A 224 -2.19 -9.91 10.60
N ARG A 225 -2.14 -9.64 11.91
CA ARG A 225 -3.26 -9.92 12.82
C ARG A 225 -4.52 -9.16 12.42
N LEU A 226 -4.41 -7.89 12.02
CA LEU A 226 -5.56 -7.13 11.53
C LEU A 226 -6.13 -7.77 10.24
N PHE A 227 -5.27 -8.10 9.28
CA PHE A 227 -5.67 -8.77 8.04
C PHE A 227 -6.36 -10.12 8.30
N ASP A 228 -5.78 -10.95 9.16
CA ASP A 228 -6.35 -12.24 9.54
C ASP A 228 -7.68 -12.09 10.28
N GLY A 229 -7.81 -11.06 11.12
CA GLY A 229 -9.07 -10.71 11.77
C GLY A 229 -10.15 -10.31 10.77
N LEU A 230 -9.83 -9.54 9.74
CA LEU A 230 -10.77 -9.21 8.66
C LEU A 230 -11.21 -10.46 7.89
N CYS A 231 -10.29 -11.37 7.58
CA CYS A 231 -10.64 -12.66 6.97
C CYS A 231 -11.59 -13.51 7.83
N GLN A 232 -11.53 -13.38 9.16
CA GLN A 232 -12.42 -14.07 10.09
C GLN A 232 -13.79 -13.39 10.21
N ALA A 233 -13.80 -12.05 10.25
CA ALA A 233 -15.03 -11.26 10.31
C ALA A 233 -15.86 -11.38 9.03
N PHE A 234 -15.22 -11.56 7.87
CA PHE A 234 -15.87 -11.75 6.58
C PHE A 234 -15.56 -13.14 6.01
N PRO A 235 -16.18 -14.21 6.54
CA PRO A 235 -15.85 -15.59 6.15
C PRO A 235 -16.20 -15.93 4.69
N HIS A 236 -17.15 -15.19 4.10
CA HIS A 236 -17.55 -15.25 2.69
C HIS A 236 -16.99 -14.07 1.86
N GLY A 237 -16.11 -13.27 2.48
CA GLY A 237 -15.46 -12.15 1.84
C GLY A 237 -14.21 -12.53 1.06
N SER A 238 -13.71 -11.57 0.30
CA SER A 238 -12.67 -11.80 -0.72
C SER A 238 -11.28 -12.00 -0.13
N LEU A 239 -11.03 -11.44 1.06
CA LEU A 239 -9.71 -11.44 1.68
C LEU A 239 -9.19 -12.83 2.03
N ARG A 240 -10.09 -13.77 2.36
CA ARG A 240 -9.70 -15.13 2.71
C ARG A 240 -9.13 -15.88 1.51
N GLU A 241 -9.76 -15.74 0.35
CA GLU A 241 -9.26 -16.33 -0.89
C GLU A 241 -7.94 -15.70 -1.31
N ILE A 242 -7.85 -14.36 -1.27
CA ILE A 242 -6.60 -13.63 -1.53
C ILE A 242 -5.47 -14.15 -0.65
N LYS A 243 -5.74 -14.36 0.65
CA LYS A 243 -4.75 -14.91 1.60
C LYS A 243 -4.23 -16.27 1.13
N GLN A 244 -5.13 -17.18 0.77
CA GLN A 244 -4.77 -18.53 0.34
C GLN A 244 -3.93 -18.51 -0.94
N GLN A 245 -4.27 -17.65 -1.89
CA GLN A 245 -3.51 -17.46 -3.13
C GLN A 245 -2.10 -16.92 -2.84
N ILE A 246 -1.96 -15.97 -1.91
CA ILE A 246 -0.65 -15.46 -1.49
C ILE A 246 0.20 -16.57 -0.85
N GLU A 247 -0.38 -17.33 0.07
CA GLU A 247 0.30 -18.45 0.75
C GLU A 247 0.70 -19.59 -0.21
N LEU A 248 -0.05 -19.77 -1.31
CA LEU A 248 0.22 -20.76 -2.34
C LEU A 248 1.38 -20.35 -3.26
N PHE A 249 1.41 -19.08 -3.67
CA PHE A 249 2.32 -18.62 -4.74
C PHE A 249 3.60 -17.92 -4.23
N PHE A 250 3.65 -17.45 -2.99
CA PHE A 250 4.80 -16.67 -2.49
C PHE A 250 5.48 -17.37 -1.31
N ALA A 251 6.82 -17.27 -1.27
CA ALA A 251 7.58 -17.70 -0.10
C ALA A 251 7.19 -16.83 1.12
N PRO A 252 6.93 -17.39 2.31
CA PRO A 252 6.48 -16.63 3.49
C PRO A 252 7.37 -15.42 3.82
N GLU A 253 8.69 -15.57 3.71
CA GLU A 253 9.66 -14.50 3.98
C GLU A 253 9.66 -13.36 2.93
N ARG A 254 8.96 -13.55 1.81
CA ARG A 254 8.78 -12.58 0.73
C ARG A 254 7.40 -11.90 0.78
N VAL A 255 6.58 -12.20 1.78
CA VAL A 255 5.27 -11.57 2.00
C VAL A 255 5.36 -10.64 3.22
N GLY A 256 4.98 -9.38 3.04
CA GLY A 256 4.89 -8.40 4.13
C GLY A 256 3.50 -7.79 4.20
N TYR A 257 2.93 -7.69 5.41
CA TYR A 257 1.64 -7.05 5.66
C TYR A 257 1.85 -5.65 6.25
N PHE A 258 1.09 -4.69 5.76
CA PHE A 258 1.17 -3.29 6.18
C PHE A 258 -0.23 -2.71 6.31
N VAL A 259 -0.41 -1.82 7.28
CA VAL A 259 -1.64 -1.03 7.43
C VAL A 259 -1.26 0.42 7.18
N CYS A 260 -1.87 1.02 6.17
CA CYS A 260 -1.50 2.30 5.62
C CYS A 260 -2.67 3.29 5.71
N SER A 261 -2.38 4.53 6.07
CA SER A 261 -3.29 5.65 5.85
C SER A 261 -2.61 6.70 5.00
N ALA A 262 -3.18 6.99 3.83
CA ALA A 262 -2.63 7.96 2.90
C ALA A 262 -2.80 9.40 3.40
N VAL A 263 -3.83 9.65 4.22
CA VAL A 263 -4.13 10.98 4.77
C VAL A 263 -3.74 11.13 6.24
N GLY A 264 -3.75 10.04 7.00
CA GLY A 264 -3.54 10.04 8.44
C GLY A 264 -4.77 10.48 9.22
N PHE A 265 -4.55 10.70 10.51
CA PHE A 265 -5.58 11.06 11.47
C PHE A 265 -5.44 12.51 11.92
N TRP A 266 -6.54 13.10 12.40
CA TRP A 266 -6.44 14.37 13.11
C TRP A 266 -5.85 14.15 14.50
N VAL A 267 -4.79 14.88 14.83
CA VAL A 267 -4.18 14.89 16.16
C VAL A 267 -4.17 16.33 16.63
N ASP A 268 -4.94 16.62 17.67
CA ASP A 268 -5.02 17.95 18.24
C ASP A 268 -3.67 18.29 18.92
N PRO A 269 -3.05 19.45 18.64
CA PRO A 269 -1.77 19.82 19.24
C PRO A 269 -1.78 19.95 20.77
N GLU A 270 -2.94 20.25 21.36
CA GLU A 270 -3.10 20.45 22.81
C GLU A 270 -3.68 19.20 23.49
N ARG A 271 -4.66 18.55 22.85
CA ARG A 271 -5.43 17.44 23.44
C ARG A 271 -4.94 16.05 22.99
N GLY A 272 -4.14 15.98 21.93
CA GLY A 272 -3.69 14.74 21.33
C GLY A 272 -4.75 14.10 20.43
N PHE A 273 -4.62 12.80 20.21
CA PHE A 273 -5.51 12.04 19.35
C PHE A 273 -6.84 11.72 20.06
N ASP A 274 -7.96 11.99 19.38
CA ASP A 274 -9.31 11.69 19.86
C ASP A 274 -9.79 10.37 19.26
N PHE A 275 -9.94 9.35 20.12
CA PHE A 275 -10.44 8.03 19.70
C PHE A 275 -11.91 8.07 19.28
N GLU A 276 -12.69 9.05 19.75
CA GLU A 276 -14.10 9.17 19.42
C GLU A 276 -14.35 9.89 18.10
N ASN A 277 -13.44 10.79 17.72
CA ASN A 277 -13.50 11.48 16.44
C ASN A 277 -12.14 11.39 15.70
N PRO A 278 -11.82 10.22 15.14
CA PRO A 278 -10.51 9.95 14.55
C PRO A 278 -10.30 10.64 13.18
N SER A 279 -11.38 11.09 12.53
CA SER A 279 -11.35 11.51 11.13
C SER A 279 -10.62 12.85 10.91
N LEU A 280 -9.67 12.84 9.98
CA LEU A 280 -9.10 14.08 9.39
C LEU A 280 -10.02 14.71 8.34
N VAL A 281 -11.04 13.98 7.94
CA VAL A 281 -11.93 14.33 6.84
C VAL A 281 -13.22 14.90 7.42
N ASN A 282 -13.54 16.14 7.04
CA ASN A 282 -14.84 16.74 7.36
C ASN A 282 -15.66 16.88 6.06
N PRO A 283 -16.85 16.26 5.96
CA PRO A 283 -17.76 16.57 4.88
C PRO A 283 -18.27 18.00 5.07
N VAL A 284 -17.92 18.90 4.13
CA VAL A 284 -18.46 20.26 4.09
C VAL A 284 -19.21 20.42 2.78
N ASP A 285 -20.53 20.62 2.87
CA ASP A 285 -21.45 20.68 1.72
C ASP A 285 -21.37 19.42 0.84
N ASP A 286 -21.05 19.58 -0.45
CA ASP A 286 -20.87 18.52 -1.46
C ASP A 286 -19.39 18.12 -1.67
N ALA A 287 -18.46 18.64 -0.85
CA ALA A 287 -17.03 18.43 -1.01
C ALA A 287 -16.38 17.85 0.24
N VAL A 288 -15.51 16.86 0.02
CA VAL A 288 -14.69 16.27 1.07
C VAL A 288 -13.41 17.10 1.22
N ARG A 289 -13.22 17.74 2.38
CA ARG A 289 -12.01 18.53 2.69
C ARG A 289 -11.32 18.04 3.96
N PHE A 290 -10.00 18.21 4.00
CA PHE A 290 -9.20 17.91 5.19
C PHE A 290 -9.19 19.07 6.17
N VAL A 291 -9.46 18.78 7.45
CA VAL A 291 -9.43 19.79 8.53
C VAL A 291 -8.02 20.30 8.81
N ALA A 292 -7.01 19.50 8.48
CA ALA A 292 -5.59 19.85 8.61
C ALA A 292 -4.75 19.20 7.51
N PRO A 293 -3.47 19.59 7.36
CA PRO A 293 -2.57 18.97 6.39
C PRO A 293 -2.47 17.46 6.61
N PRO A 294 -2.58 16.64 5.54
CA PRO A 294 -2.41 15.19 5.66
C PRO A 294 -1.05 14.79 6.22
N GLN A 295 -1.06 13.79 7.09
CA GLN A 295 0.13 13.21 7.71
C GLN A 295 0.10 11.69 7.53
N PRO A 296 0.63 11.16 6.42
CA PRO A 296 0.48 9.76 6.09
C PRO A 296 1.12 8.81 7.11
N VAL A 297 0.51 7.63 7.28
CA VAL A 297 0.96 6.57 8.19
C VAL A 297 1.39 5.35 7.39
N ASN A 298 2.59 4.83 7.70
CA ASN A 298 3.17 3.59 7.17
C ASN A 298 3.27 3.47 5.63
N ILE A 299 3.52 4.57 4.93
CA ILE A 299 3.52 4.59 3.45
C ILE A 299 4.85 4.12 2.84
N LEU A 300 5.99 4.35 3.50
CA LEU A 300 7.30 4.05 2.94
C LEU A 300 7.77 2.62 3.29
N GLU A 301 7.31 2.08 4.41
CA GLU A 301 7.65 0.75 4.92
C GLU A 301 7.40 -0.40 3.96
N PRO A 302 6.27 -0.46 3.23
CA PRO A 302 6.07 -1.48 2.19
C PRO A 302 7.24 -1.54 1.20
N PHE A 303 7.73 -0.37 0.77
CA PHE A 303 8.80 -0.28 -0.20
C PHE A 303 10.18 -0.61 0.39
N LEU A 304 10.42 -0.25 1.66
CA LEU A 304 11.62 -0.67 2.39
C LEU A 304 11.67 -2.19 2.50
N PHE A 305 10.55 -2.81 2.86
CA PHE A 305 10.42 -4.28 2.94
C PHE A 305 10.73 -4.95 1.61
N LEU A 306 10.15 -4.46 0.51
CA LEU A 306 10.42 -4.99 -0.83
C LEU A 306 11.89 -4.83 -1.26
N ARG A 307 12.64 -3.95 -0.61
CA ARG A 307 14.09 -3.82 -0.75
C ARG A 307 14.92 -4.72 0.17
N GLY A 308 14.28 -5.54 1.00
CA GLY A 308 14.93 -6.34 2.04
C GLY A 308 15.40 -5.51 3.23
N VAL A 309 14.78 -4.34 3.45
CA VAL A 309 15.08 -3.41 4.55
C VAL A 309 13.91 -3.40 5.52
N GLY A 310 14.22 -3.45 6.83
CA GLY A 310 13.21 -3.41 7.90
C GLY A 310 13.09 -4.72 8.69
N PRO A 311 12.22 -4.75 9.72
CA PRO A 311 11.97 -5.95 10.49
C PRO A 311 11.41 -7.04 9.57
N GLN A 312 11.94 -8.27 9.70
CA GLN A 312 11.28 -9.43 9.09
C GLN A 312 9.96 -9.61 9.83
N GLN A 313 8.86 -9.64 9.09
CA GLN A 313 7.56 -9.94 9.64
C GLN A 313 7.47 -11.47 9.74
N SER A 314 7.19 -11.97 10.94
CA SER A 314 6.99 -13.39 11.24
C SER A 314 5.53 -13.76 11.16
#